data_AF-A0A7V7DQW6-F1
#
_entry.id   AF-A0A7V7DQW6-F1
#
_cell.length_a   1.000
_cell.length_b   1.000
_cell.length_c   1.000
_cell.angle_alpha   90.00
_cell.angle_beta   90.00
_cell.angle_gamma   90.00
#
_symmetry.space_group_name_H-M   'P 1'
#
loop_
_entity.id
_entity.type
_entity.pdbx_description
1 polymer ?
#
loop_
_entity_poly.entity_id
_entity_poly.type
_entity_poly.pdbx_seq_one_letter_code
_entity_poly.pdbx_strand_id
1 'polypeptide(L)'
;HIYADFTGKAEESRKISAKDMDHLARGRVWPGDEAQRLGLVDALGGFSTALGLIRQLAHLPSQMPIALVTFPRPQSPTDYILSLAKGGHLPAALAEARNLSRTLTRVQVLFQPFSPLLGQSDAHLLGPSLTAP
;
A
#
# COMPACT_ATOMS: atom_id res chain seq x y z
N HIS A 1 -15.72 5.34 -26.90
CA HIS A 1 -14.73 5.64 -27.94
C HIS A 1 -13.33 5.70 -27.32
N ILE A 2 -12.78 4.57 -26.86
CA ILE A 2 -11.54 4.56 -26.03
C ILE A 2 -10.32 5.15 -26.78
N TYR A 3 -10.17 4.82 -28.06
CA TYR A 3 -9.05 5.31 -28.86
C TYR A 3 -9.08 6.83 -29.03
N ALA A 4 -10.22 7.39 -29.43
CA ALA A 4 -10.38 8.83 -29.62
C ALA A 4 -10.21 9.60 -28.30
N ASP A 5 -10.68 9.04 -27.18
CA ASP A 5 -10.48 9.64 -25.86
C ASP A 5 -8.99 9.69 -25.46
N PHE A 6 -8.22 8.67 -25.86
CA PHE A 6 -6.79 8.62 -25.62
C PHE A 6 -6.03 9.62 -26.50
N THR A 7 -6.26 9.60 -27.82
CA THR A 7 -5.55 10.49 -28.75
C THR A 7 -5.92 11.94 -28.53
N GLY A 8 -7.19 12.25 -28.24
CA GLY A 8 -7.63 13.61 -27.93
C GLY A 8 -6.93 14.20 -26.69
N LYS A 9 -6.75 13.42 -25.62
CA LYS A 9 -5.99 13.86 -24.43
C LYS A 9 -4.53 14.11 -24.74
N ALA A 10 -3.93 13.27 -25.58
CA ALA A 10 -2.53 13.43 -25.99
C ALA A 10 -2.34 14.68 -26.86
N GLU A 11 -3.26 14.95 -27.79
CA GLU A 11 -3.28 16.16 -28.64
C GLU A 11 -3.31 17.42 -27.78
N GLU A 12 -4.27 17.51 -26.85
CA GLU A 12 -4.44 18.65 -25.97
C GLU A 12 -3.20 18.87 -25.10
N SER A 13 -2.67 17.80 -24.49
CA SER A 13 -1.52 17.89 -23.58
C SER A 13 -0.22 18.26 -24.29
N ARG A 14 0.00 17.75 -25.50
CA ARG A 14 1.24 17.95 -26.27
C ARG A 14 1.17 19.09 -27.28
N LYS A 15 -0.02 19.66 -27.49
CA LYS A 15 -0.29 20.68 -28.51
C LYS A 15 0.10 20.20 -29.92
N ILE A 16 -0.12 18.92 -30.19
CA ILE A 16 0.10 18.28 -31.50
C ILE A 16 -1.23 18.28 -32.25
N SER A 17 -1.20 18.56 -33.56
CA SER A 17 -2.44 18.56 -34.36
C SER A 17 -3.05 17.16 -34.42
N ALA A 18 -4.38 17.06 -34.52
CA ALA A 18 -5.06 15.76 -34.61
C ALA A 18 -4.54 14.90 -35.77
N LYS A 19 -4.21 15.54 -36.90
CA LYS A 19 -3.63 14.86 -38.05
C LYS A 19 -2.26 14.27 -37.72
N ASP A 20 -1.37 15.06 -37.12
CA ASP A 20 -0.03 14.60 -36.78
C ASP A 20 -0.09 13.55 -35.66
N MET A 21 -0.97 13.72 -34.67
CA MET A 21 -1.19 12.72 -33.63
C MET A 21 -1.68 11.41 -34.22
N ASP A 22 -2.61 11.40 -35.17
CA ASP A 22 -3.06 10.15 -35.83
C ASP A 22 -1.94 9.45 -36.64
N HIS A 23 -0.94 10.20 -37.11
CA HIS A 23 0.26 9.60 -37.69
C HIS A 23 1.19 8.99 -36.63
N LEU A 24 1.30 9.64 -35.46
CA LEU A 24 2.13 9.19 -34.34
C LEU A 24 1.50 8.06 -33.52
N ALA A 25 0.17 8.07 -33.40
CA ALA A 25 -0.66 7.13 -32.69
C ALA A 25 -1.19 6.10 -33.69
N ARG A 26 -0.78 4.83 -33.56
CA ARG A 26 -1.27 3.69 -34.37
C ARG A 26 -0.75 2.37 -33.79
N GLY A 27 -0.58 2.31 -32.48
CA GLY A 27 0.07 1.19 -31.78
C GLY A 27 1.58 1.08 -32.02
N ARG A 28 2.22 2.11 -32.60
CA ARG A 28 3.68 2.17 -32.75
C ARG A 28 4.34 2.42 -31.40
N VAL A 29 5.46 1.73 -31.18
CA VAL A 29 6.35 1.96 -30.03
C VAL A 29 7.46 2.91 -30.46
N TRP A 30 7.72 3.93 -29.65
CA TRP A 30 8.77 4.92 -29.89
C TRP A 30 9.92 4.73 -28.89
N PRO A 31 11.17 4.63 -29.35
CA PRO A 31 12.34 4.79 -28.48
C PRO A 31 12.28 6.14 -27.75
N GLY A 32 12.80 6.20 -26.51
CA GLY A 32 12.69 7.41 -25.69
C GLY A 32 13.24 8.66 -26.37
N ASP A 33 14.42 8.55 -27.00
CA ASP A 33 15.06 9.66 -27.72
C ASP A 33 14.24 10.15 -28.91
N GLU A 34 13.58 9.24 -29.62
CA GLU A 34 12.68 9.58 -30.71
C GLU A 34 11.38 10.20 -30.20
N ALA A 35 10.81 9.63 -29.13
CA ALA A 35 9.65 10.19 -28.46
C ALA A 35 9.90 11.63 -28.00
N GLN A 36 11.11 11.96 -27.54
CA GLN A 36 11.48 13.32 -27.19
C GLN A 36 11.52 14.24 -28.41
N ARG A 37 12.16 13.81 -29.51
CA ARG A 37 12.20 14.58 -30.77
C ARG A 37 10.81 14.84 -31.35
N LEU A 38 9.89 13.89 -31.18
CA LEU A 38 8.50 13.98 -31.64
C LEU A 38 7.59 14.73 -30.66
N GLY A 39 8.11 15.21 -29.51
CA GLY A 39 7.33 15.94 -28.51
C GLY A 39 6.37 15.06 -27.70
N LEU A 40 6.53 13.73 -27.73
CA LEU A 40 5.72 12.79 -26.95
C LEU A 40 6.17 12.70 -25.48
N VAL A 41 7.41 13.10 -25.18
CA VAL A 41 7.96 13.26 -23.82
C VAL A 41 8.79 14.54 -23.72
N ASP A 42 8.88 15.10 -22.53
CA ASP A 42 9.55 16.39 -22.31
C ASP A 42 11.06 16.23 -22.07
N ALA A 43 11.47 15.16 -21.39
CA ALA A 43 12.86 14.92 -21.01
C ALA A 43 13.20 13.42 -20.97
N LEU A 44 14.48 13.12 -21.19
CA LEU A 44 15.05 11.79 -20.99
C LEU A 44 15.74 11.71 -19.64
N GLY A 45 15.58 10.58 -18.97
CA GLY A 45 16.26 10.32 -17.71
C GLY A 45 15.52 9.30 -16.86
N GLY A 46 16.00 9.13 -15.63
CA GLY A 46 15.39 8.27 -14.64
C GLY A 46 14.61 9.06 -13.59
N PHE A 47 14.38 8.40 -12.47
CA PHE A 47 13.66 8.96 -11.33
C PHE A 47 14.31 10.23 -10.74
N SER A 48 15.64 10.28 -10.70
CA SER A 48 16.38 11.46 -10.23
C SER A 48 16.12 12.71 -11.08
N THR A 49 16.11 12.55 -12.42
CA THR A 49 15.76 13.62 -13.36
C THR A 49 14.32 14.09 -13.15
N ALA A 50 13.38 13.15 -13.01
CA ALA A 50 11.98 13.48 -12.75
C ALA A 50 11.79 14.28 -11.44
N LEU A 51 12.47 13.87 -10.35
CA LEU A 51 12.45 14.62 -9.09
C LEU A 51 13.04 16.02 -9.23
N GLY A 52 14.14 16.17 -9.99
CA GLY A 52 14.73 17.48 -10.28
C GLY A 52 13.76 18.41 -10.98
N LEU A 53 13.09 17.93 -12.03
CA LEU A 53 12.09 18.70 -12.78
C LEU A 53 10.88 19.06 -11.91
N ILE A 54 10.37 18.12 -11.11
CA ILE A 54 9.25 18.38 -10.19
C ILE A 54 9.61 19.48 -9.19
N ARG A 55 10.82 19.46 -8.61
CA ARG A 55 11.27 20.52 -7.70
C ARG A 55 11.31 21.88 -8.37
N GLN A 56 11.80 21.94 -9.61
CA GLN A 56 11.84 23.18 -10.39
C GLN A 56 10.43 23.71 -10.65
N LEU A 57 9.51 22.86 -11.12
CA LEU A 57 8.12 23.22 -11.39
C LEU A 57 7.36 23.65 -10.13
N ALA A 58 7.63 22.99 -9.00
CA ALA A 58 7.02 23.29 -7.71
C ALA A 58 7.72 24.43 -6.94
N HIS A 59 8.77 25.04 -7.49
CA HIS A 59 9.57 26.08 -6.83
C HIS A 59 10.11 25.67 -5.46
N LEU A 60 10.49 24.39 -5.30
CA LEU A 60 10.98 23.84 -4.05
C LEU A 60 12.51 23.89 -3.96
N PRO A 61 13.08 24.09 -2.76
CA PRO A 61 14.52 23.97 -2.54
C PRO A 61 15.04 22.58 -2.89
N SER A 62 16.27 22.51 -3.41
CA SER A 62 16.91 21.23 -3.82
C SER A 62 17.03 20.22 -2.68
N GLN A 63 17.18 20.69 -1.45
CA GLN A 63 17.40 19.85 -0.25
C GLN A 63 16.11 19.51 0.52
N MET A 64 14.95 20.02 0.09
CA MET A 64 13.70 19.73 0.80
C MET A 64 13.40 18.22 0.74
N PRO A 65 13.10 17.54 1.87
CA PRO A 65 12.71 16.14 1.84
C PRO A 65 11.46 15.93 0.99
N ILE A 66 11.49 14.96 0.07
CA ILE A 66 10.32 14.56 -0.71
C ILE A 66 9.84 13.20 -0.19
N ALA A 67 8.58 13.12 0.21
CA ALA A 67 7.94 11.85 0.58
C ALA A 67 7.33 11.21 -0.67
N LEU A 68 7.76 10.00 -1.01
CA LEU A 68 7.11 9.19 -2.03
C LEU A 68 5.88 8.51 -1.41
N VAL A 69 4.70 8.82 -1.95
CA VAL A 69 3.44 8.18 -1.53
C VAL A 69 2.96 7.26 -2.64
N THR A 70 2.82 5.97 -2.33
CA THR A 70 2.25 4.99 -3.25
C THR A 70 0.72 4.99 -3.15
N PHE A 71 0.06 4.80 -4.29
CA PHE A 71 -1.39 4.73 -4.38
C PHE A 71 -1.85 3.38 -4.95
N PRO A 72 -3.03 2.87 -4.55
CA PRO A 72 -3.91 3.43 -3.50
C PRO A 72 -3.26 3.36 -2.12
N ARG A 73 -3.56 4.34 -1.25
CA ARG A 73 -3.02 4.35 0.12
C ARG A 73 -3.49 3.08 0.84
N PRO A 74 -2.61 2.34 1.53
CA PRO A 74 -3.04 1.22 2.36
C PRO A 74 -4.05 1.75 3.38
N GLN A 75 -5.16 1.02 3.54
CA GLN A 75 -6.14 1.36 4.55
C GLN A 75 -5.47 1.30 5.93
N SER A 76 -5.63 2.34 6.73
CA SER A 76 -5.21 2.23 8.12
C SER A 76 -6.02 1.13 8.81
N PRO A 77 -5.49 0.46 9.85
CA PRO A 77 -6.27 -0.51 10.63
C PRO A 77 -7.59 0.08 11.14
N THR A 78 -7.61 1.38 11.45
CA THR A 78 -8.81 2.13 11.82
C THR A 78 -9.79 2.30 10.66
N ASP A 79 -9.32 2.57 9.43
CA ASP A 79 -10.18 2.67 8.25
C ASP A 79 -10.85 1.33 7.94
N TYR A 80 -10.09 0.24 8.10
CA TYR A 80 -10.61 -1.12 7.93
C TYR A 80 -11.70 -1.43 8.97
N ILE A 81 -11.46 -1.18 10.25
CA ILE A 81 -12.46 -1.36 11.32
C ILE A 81 -13.71 -0.49 11.06
N LEU A 82 -13.52 0.77 10.71
CA LEU A 82 -14.63 1.67 10.40
C LEU A 82 -15.41 1.22 9.17
N SER A 83 -14.74 0.65 8.16
CA SER A 83 -15.39 0.08 6.98
C SER A 83 -16.27 -1.12 7.35
N LEU A 84 -15.81 -1.97 8.26
CA LEU A 84 -16.58 -3.10 8.79
C LEU A 84 -17.80 -2.61 9.61
N ALA A 85 -17.62 -1.52 10.36
CA ALA A 85 -18.69 -0.89 11.13
C ALA A 85 -19.76 -0.26 10.25
N LYS A 86 -19.35 0.50 9.23
CA LYS A 86 -20.25 1.17 8.29
C LYS A 86 -21.03 0.21 7.41
N GLY A 87 -20.47 -0.97 7.11
CA GLY A 87 -21.16 -1.98 6.31
C GLY A 87 -22.13 -2.88 7.10
N GLY A 88 -22.26 -2.71 8.43
CA GLY A 88 -23.24 -3.45 9.24
C GLY A 88 -22.87 -4.90 9.57
N HIS A 89 -21.62 -5.32 9.32
CA HIS A 89 -21.16 -6.71 9.51
C HIS A 89 -20.49 -6.98 10.87
N LEU A 90 -20.36 -5.96 11.73
CA LEU A 90 -19.82 -6.12 13.09
C LEU A 90 -20.46 -7.27 13.89
N PRO A 91 -21.79 -7.47 13.88
CA PRO A 91 -22.41 -8.56 14.64
C PRO A 91 -22.01 -9.95 14.11
N ALA A 92 -21.81 -10.11 12.80
CA ALA A 92 -21.46 -11.37 12.17
C ALA A 92 -19.99 -11.75 12.44
N ALA A 93 -19.06 -10.80 12.28
CA ALA A 93 -17.64 -11.02 12.59
C ALA A 93 -17.41 -11.35 14.08
N LEU A 94 -18.15 -10.68 14.98
CA LEU A 94 -18.10 -10.98 16.42
C LEU A 94 -18.76 -12.32 16.76
N ALA A 95 -19.80 -12.74 16.04
CA ALA A 95 -20.42 -14.05 16.21
C ALA A 95 -19.50 -15.20 15.78
N GLU A 96 -18.75 -15.04 14.67
CA GLU A 96 -17.74 -16.00 14.23
C GLU A 96 -16.58 -16.12 15.23
N ALA A 97 -16.06 -15.00 15.74
CA ALA A 97 -15.02 -15.00 16.77
C ALA A 97 -15.50 -15.70 18.07
N ARG A 98 -16.76 -15.50 18.46
CA ARG A 98 -17.35 -16.13 19.65
C ARG A 98 -17.57 -17.63 19.47
N ASN A 99 -17.84 -18.09 18.24
CA ASN A 99 -17.92 -19.51 17.90
C ASN A 99 -16.55 -20.17 17.85
N LEU A 100 -15.50 -19.44 17.45
CA LEU A 100 -14.12 -19.95 17.48
C LEU A 100 -13.66 -20.22 18.93
N SER A 101 -14.02 -19.35 19.89
CA SER A 101 -13.77 -19.60 21.31
C SER A 101 -14.49 -20.83 21.85
N ARG A 102 -15.68 -21.17 21.34
CA ARG A 102 -16.40 -22.39 21.73
C ARG A 102 -15.79 -23.66 21.13
N THR A 103 -15.17 -23.56 19.95
CA THR A 103 -14.49 -24.69 19.31
C THR A 103 -13.08 -24.91 19.88
N LEU A 104 -12.37 -23.85 20.29
CA LEU A 104 -11.07 -23.94 20.96
C LEU A 104 -11.16 -24.51 22.38
N THR A 105 -12.26 -24.28 23.12
CA THR A 105 -12.51 -25.00 24.39
C THR A 105 -12.62 -26.52 24.18
N ARG A 106 -12.99 -26.99 22.98
CA ARG A 106 -13.14 -28.42 22.67
C ARG A 106 -11.82 -29.11 22.27
N VAL A 107 -10.82 -28.35 21.81
CA VAL A 107 -9.49 -28.88 21.44
C VAL A 107 -8.52 -28.87 22.64
N GLN A 108 -8.80 -28.08 23.69
CA GLN A 108 -7.95 -28.02 24.89
C GLN A 108 -7.93 -29.32 25.73
N VAL A 109 -8.86 -30.24 25.47
CA VAL A 109 -8.88 -31.58 26.11
C VAL A 109 -7.83 -32.51 25.49
N LEU A 110 -7.37 -32.27 24.25
CA LEU A 110 -6.50 -33.21 23.55
C LEU A 110 -5.02 -33.17 23.98
N PHE A 111 -4.59 -32.13 24.71
CA PHE A 111 -3.19 -31.94 25.11
C PHE A 111 -2.90 -32.24 26.61
N GLN A 112 -3.85 -32.79 27.35
CA GLN A 112 -3.65 -33.16 28.77
C GLN A 112 -2.56 -34.23 29.05
N PRO A 113 -2.23 -35.21 28.18
CA PRO A 113 -1.23 -36.22 28.57
C PRO A 113 0.23 -35.73 28.57
N PHE A 114 0.52 -34.52 28.07
CA PHE A 114 1.91 -34.00 27.97
C PHE A 114 2.26 -32.93 29.03
N SER A 115 1.35 -32.60 29.93
CA SER A 115 1.63 -31.67 31.04
C SER A 115 2.81 -32.05 31.97
N PRO A 116 3.14 -33.34 32.24
CA PRO A 116 4.25 -33.62 33.16
C PRO A 116 5.65 -33.41 32.55
N LEU A 117 5.80 -33.18 31.24
CA LEU A 117 7.11 -32.98 30.61
C LEU A 117 7.61 -31.54 30.60
N LEU A 118 6.78 -30.57 30.99
CA LEU A 118 7.16 -29.15 31.09
C LEU A 118 7.24 -28.65 32.55
N GLY A 119 6.96 -29.52 33.53
CA GLY A 119 6.83 -29.15 34.94
C GLY A 119 8.04 -29.47 35.83
N GLN A 120 9.10 -30.10 35.32
CA GLN A 120 10.34 -30.30 36.08
C GLN A 120 11.52 -29.64 35.39
N SER A 121 11.78 -28.41 35.78
CA SER A 121 13.13 -27.85 35.86
C SER A 121 13.10 -26.80 36.98
N ASP A 122 13.46 -27.24 38.17
CA ASP A 122 13.69 -26.41 39.34
C ASP A 122 14.73 -25.33 39.07
N ALA A 123 14.44 -24.11 39.53
CA ALA A 123 15.42 -23.19 40.10
C ALA A 123 14.66 -22.16 40.95
N HIS A 124 14.17 -22.55 42.13
CA HIS A 124 14.76 -22.20 43.43
C HIS A 124 15.11 -20.70 43.58
N LEU A 125 14.28 -19.96 44.35
CA LEU A 125 14.63 -19.36 45.65
C LEU A 125 13.67 -18.21 46.03
N LEU A 126 12.70 -18.54 46.89
CA LEU A 126 11.95 -17.60 47.71
C LEU A 126 12.73 -17.29 49.01
N GLY A 127 12.92 -15.99 49.30
CA GLY A 127 12.70 -15.40 50.64
C GLY A 127 13.89 -14.72 51.35
N PRO A 128 13.65 -13.86 52.38
CA PRO A 128 12.35 -13.60 53.02
C PRO A 128 11.99 -12.12 53.33
N SER A 129 10.66 -11.89 53.51
CA SER A 129 9.95 -10.95 54.43
C SER A 129 10.51 -9.58 54.85
N LEU A 130 9.65 -8.53 54.78
CA LEU A 130 9.24 -7.61 55.88
C LEU A 130 8.31 -6.51 55.29
N THR A 131 6.99 -6.62 55.48
CA THR A 131 6.12 -5.84 56.40
C THR A 131 5.79 -4.41 55.94
N ALA A 132 4.49 -4.13 55.81
CA ALA A 132 3.88 -2.80 55.69
C ALA A 132 3.95 -2.04 57.05
N PRO A 133 3.59 -0.74 57.09
CA PRO A 133 2.18 -0.34 57.01
C PRO A 133 1.79 0.46 55.76
#